data_AF-A0A9K3K6Z3-F1
#
_entry.id   AF-A0A9K3K6Z3-F1
#
_cell.length_a   1.000
_cell.length_b   1.000
_cell.length_c   1.000
_cell.angle_alpha   90.00
_cell.angle_beta   90.00
_cell.angle_gamma   90.00
#
_symmetry.space_group_name_H-M   'P 1'
#
loop_
_entity.id
_entity.type
_entity.pdbx_description
1 polymer ?
#
loop_
_entity_poly.entity_id
_entity_poly.type
_entity_poly.pdbx_seq_one_letter_code
_entity_poly.pdbx_strand_id
1 'polypeptide(L)'
;MLLGMSTRIIYKSTNINGYLAMLIGCALTILVQSSSITTSTFTPLVGLGVIRLEQMYPLTLGANIGTTITALLAALLSTTEALQVALSHLFFNVSGIIVYYPIPLLRKVPLHAARQLGRATRIWRGFPIMYIIVMFFLLELLLLGLSALFTNGAIGLTVLGSMLTIVLFFLLLWAVYWWRWQGGKDSCYNCMVQRQKRHEVNKNLPEDMEYLKNKIIELQEHTGLIDDDVDANDVDEKFKPDIEDGSEENTADTA
;
A
#
# COMPACT_ATOMS: atom_id res chain seq x y z
N MET A 1 -28.81 16.06 2.64
CA MET A 1 -28.46 16.41 4.04
C MET A 1 -29.03 15.45 5.09
N LEU A 2 -30.24 14.88 4.93
CA LEU A 2 -30.84 13.94 5.91
C LEU A 2 -30.11 12.59 6.08
N LEU A 3 -29.38 12.12 5.06
CA LEU A 3 -28.60 10.88 5.14
C LEU A 3 -27.49 10.94 6.21
N GLY A 4 -26.96 12.15 6.49
CA GLY A 4 -25.87 12.36 7.45
C GLY A 4 -26.30 12.35 8.92
N MET A 5 -27.55 12.75 9.21
CA MET A 5 -28.09 12.71 10.58
C MET A 5 -28.56 11.31 10.97
N SER A 6 -29.21 10.57 10.06
CA SER A 6 -29.62 9.18 10.32
C SER A 6 -28.41 8.25 10.48
N THR A 7 -27.39 8.38 9.62
CA THR A 7 -26.14 7.64 9.82
C THR A 7 -25.41 8.04 11.09
N ARG A 8 -25.42 9.32 11.52
CA ARG A 8 -24.86 9.73 12.82
C ARG A 8 -25.56 9.08 14.01
N ILE A 9 -26.88 8.94 13.98
CA ILE A 9 -27.66 8.32 15.05
C ILE A 9 -27.41 6.81 15.07
N ILE A 10 -27.39 6.15 13.90
CA ILE A 10 -27.02 4.73 13.78
C ILE A 10 -25.58 4.51 14.24
N TYR A 11 -24.65 5.42 13.95
CA TYR A 11 -23.26 5.35 14.42
C TYR A 11 -23.14 5.56 15.94
N LYS A 12 -24.02 6.38 16.53
CA LYS A 12 -24.07 6.61 17.99
C LYS A 12 -24.62 5.38 18.73
N SER A 13 -25.62 4.69 18.18
CA SER A 13 -26.09 3.39 18.71
C SER A 13 -25.12 2.24 18.41
N THR A 14 -24.40 2.28 17.27
CA THR A 14 -23.40 1.27 16.89
C THR A 14 -22.08 1.45 17.65
N ASN A 15 -21.82 2.58 18.30
CA ASN A 15 -20.61 2.76 19.12
C ASN A 15 -20.52 1.71 20.25
N ILE A 16 -21.66 1.29 20.82
CA ILE A 16 -21.73 0.21 21.82
C ILE A 16 -21.20 -1.12 21.21
N ASN A 17 -21.49 -1.39 19.93
CA ASN A 17 -20.93 -2.55 19.23
C ASN A 17 -19.42 -2.42 18.99
N GLY A 18 -18.89 -1.21 18.86
CA GLY A 18 -17.45 -0.99 18.65
C GLY A 18 -16.62 -1.29 19.90
N TYR A 19 -17.06 -0.83 21.08
CA TYR A 19 -16.41 -1.19 22.34
C TYR A 19 -16.55 -2.68 22.66
N LEU A 20 -17.70 -3.29 22.34
CA LEU A 20 -17.89 -4.74 22.45
C LEU A 20 -16.93 -5.50 21.51
N ALA A 21 -16.78 -5.06 20.26
CA ALA A 21 -15.82 -5.65 19.32
C ALA A 21 -14.37 -5.58 19.84
N MET A 22 -14.02 -4.49 20.52
CA MET A 22 -12.73 -4.34 21.20
C MET A 22 -12.56 -5.33 22.35
N LEU A 23 -13.58 -5.51 23.19
CA LEU A 23 -13.55 -6.54 24.24
C LEU A 23 -13.43 -7.95 23.67
N ILE A 24 -14.15 -8.25 22.58
CA ILE A 24 -14.07 -9.55 21.88
C ILE A 24 -12.65 -9.77 21.35
N GLY A 25 -12.04 -8.77 20.69
CA GLY A 25 -10.68 -8.87 20.19
C GLY A 25 -9.64 -9.09 21.30
N CYS A 26 -9.82 -8.40 22.44
CA CYS A 26 -8.99 -8.58 23.63
C CYS A 26 -9.12 -10.00 24.20
N ALA A 27 -10.35 -10.45 24.45
CA ALA A 27 -10.62 -11.78 24.98
C ALA A 27 -10.08 -12.88 24.06
N LEU A 28 -10.35 -12.78 22.75
CA LEU A 28 -9.86 -13.75 21.77
C LEU A 28 -8.32 -13.81 21.75
N THR A 29 -7.65 -12.67 21.86
CA THR A 29 -6.18 -12.63 21.90
C THR A 29 -5.62 -13.18 23.20
N ILE A 30 -6.27 -12.95 24.35
CA ILE A 30 -5.86 -13.55 25.62
C ILE A 30 -5.97 -15.08 25.55
N LEU A 31 -7.05 -15.59 24.94
CA LEU A 31 -7.29 -17.03 24.79
C LEU A 31 -6.30 -17.68 23.81
N VAL A 32 -6.08 -17.05 22.66
CA VAL A 32 -5.20 -17.57 21.61
C VAL A 32 -3.72 -17.25 21.90
N GLN A 33 -3.44 -16.27 22.75
CA GLN A 33 -2.11 -15.71 23.06
C GLN A 33 -1.33 -15.19 21.84
N SER A 34 -2.00 -14.97 20.70
CA SER A 34 -1.38 -14.46 19.49
C SER A 34 -2.32 -13.48 18.77
N SER A 35 -1.93 -12.21 18.76
CA SER A 35 -2.64 -11.16 18.01
C SER A 35 -2.45 -11.33 16.49
N SER A 36 -1.35 -11.93 16.04
CA SER A 36 -1.11 -12.22 14.62
C SER A 36 -2.08 -13.29 14.08
N ILE A 37 -2.31 -14.39 14.82
CA ILE A 37 -3.30 -15.40 14.43
C ILE A 37 -4.71 -14.80 14.42
N THR A 38 -5.03 -14.01 15.44
CA THR A 38 -6.31 -13.31 15.56
C THR A 38 -6.57 -12.40 14.35
N THR A 39 -5.63 -11.51 14.04
CA THR A 39 -5.78 -10.57 12.91
C THR A 39 -5.73 -11.26 11.54
N SER A 40 -4.90 -12.29 11.37
CA SER A 40 -4.84 -13.12 10.17
C SER A 40 -6.15 -13.85 9.90
N THR A 41 -6.87 -14.28 10.93
CA THR A 41 -8.19 -14.94 10.80
C THR A 41 -9.27 -13.96 10.37
N PHE A 42 -9.23 -12.73 10.88
CA PHE A 42 -10.24 -11.71 10.54
C PHE A 42 -10.01 -11.05 9.18
N THR A 43 -8.76 -10.95 8.72
CA THR A 43 -8.42 -10.35 7.42
C THR A 43 -9.20 -10.96 6.23
N PRO A 44 -9.27 -12.29 6.04
CA PRO A 44 -10.08 -12.89 4.97
C PRO A 44 -11.57 -12.70 5.20
N LEU A 45 -12.06 -12.71 6.45
CA LEU A 45 -13.47 -12.45 6.75
C LEU A 45 -13.90 -11.03 6.39
N VAL A 46 -12.98 -10.07 6.51
CA VAL A 46 -13.18 -8.70 6.00
C VAL A 46 -13.13 -8.67 4.47
N GLY A 47 -12.23 -9.43 3.85
CA GLY A 47 -12.16 -9.60 2.40
C GLY A 47 -13.42 -10.20 1.79
N LEU A 48 -14.06 -11.14 2.50
CA LEU A 48 -15.35 -11.75 2.14
C LEU A 48 -16.57 -10.88 2.48
N GLY A 49 -16.38 -9.76 3.18
CA GLY A 49 -17.45 -8.86 3.59
C GLY A 49 -18.29 -9.33 4.79
N VAL A 50 -17.93 -10.45 5.43
CA VAL A 50 -18.58 -10.97 6.64
C VAL A 50 -18.38 -10.01 7.81
N ILE A 51 -17.18 -9.44 7.92
CA ILE A 51 -16.83 -8.43 8.92
C ILE A 51 -16.58 -7.11 8.20
N ARG A 52 -17.26 -6.04 8.63
CA ARG A 52 -17.02 -4.72 8.07
C ARG A 52 -15.69 -4.16 8.56
N LEU A 53 -15.00 -3.38 7.74
CA LEU A 53 -13.73 -2.73 8.09
C LEU A 53 -13.85 -1.87 9.36
N GLU A 54 -15.00 -1.23 9.56
CA GLU A 54 -15.32 -0.42 10.74
C GLU A 54 -15.44 -1.24 12.02
N GLN A 55 -15.72 -2.54 11.93
CA GLN A 55 -15.75 -3.48 13.06
C GLN A 55 -14.37 -4.13 13.29
N MET A 56 -13.62 -4.38 12.22
CA MET A 56 -12.24 -4.90 12.30
C MET A 56 -11.30 -3.95 13.04
N TYR A 57 -11.49 -2.64 12.88
CA TYR A 57 -10.64 -1.64 13.54
C TYR A 57 -10.66 -1.73 15.08
N PRO A 58 -11.80 -1.55 15.79
CA PRO A 58 -11.84 -1.71 17.24
C PRO A 58 -11.46 -3.10 17.71
N LEU A 59 -11.78 -4.14 16.92
CA LEU A 59 -11.42 -5.51 17.25
C LEU A 59 -9.89 -5.72 17.26
N THR A 60 -9.18 -5.09 16.32
CA THR A 60 -7.70 -5.10 16.27
C THR A 60 -7.10 -4.29 17.43
N LEU A 61 -7.70 -3.14 17.78
CA LEU A 61 -7.30 -2.38 18.98
C LEU A 61 -7.45 -3.22 20.25
N GLY A 62 -8.53 -4.00 20.33
CA GLY A 62 -8.75 -4.97 21.40
C GLY A 62 -7.67 -6.05 21.45
N ALA A 63 -7.34 -6.63 20.29
CA ALA A 63 -6.29 -7.64 20.20
C ALA A 63 -4.93 -7.12 20.71
N ASN A 64 -4.57 -5.87 20.41
CA ASN A 64 -3.35 -5.25 20.92
C ASN A 64 -3.35 -5.13 22.45
N ILE A 65 -4.48 -4.78 23.06
CA ILE A 65 -4.62 -4.80 24.54
C ILE A 65 -4.43 -6.23 25.06
N GLY A 66 -5.03 -7.23 24.42
CA GLY A 66 -4.88 -8.63 24.81
C GLY A 66 -3.41 -9.08 24.84
N THR A 67 -2.62 -8.71 23.83
CA THR A 67 -1.17 -9.00 23.80
C THR A 67 -0.43 -8.38 24.99
N THR A 68 -0.78 -7.14 25.37
CA THR A 68 -0.15 -6.50 26.54
C THR A 68 -0.51 -7.16 27.86
N ILE A 69 -1.72 -7.72 27.98
CA ILE A 69 -2.14 -8.47 29.17
C ILE A 69 -1.36 -9.79 29.26
N THR A 70 -1.21 -10.51 28.15
CA THR A 70 -0.38 -11.73 28.11
C THR A 70 1.07 -11.43 28.47
N ALA A 71 1.64 -10.35 27.93
CA ALA A 71 3.00 -9.90 28.26
C ALA A 71 3.13 -9.51 29.74
N LEU A 72 2.13 -8.84 30.31
CA LEU A 72 2.12 -8.45 31.72
C LEU A 72 2.07 -9.68 32.64
N LEU A 73 1.21 -10.66 32.32
CA LEU A 73 1.13 -11.91 33.07
C LEU A 73 2.46 -12.68 33.03
N ALA A 74 3.11 -12.74 31.88
CA ALA A 74 4.43 -13.35 31.75
C ALA A 74 5.50 -12.59 32.53
N ALA A 75 5.47 -11.25 32.50
CA ALA A 75 6.43 -10.40 33.18
C ALA A 75 6.28 -10.39 34.71
N LEU A 76 5.07 -10.59 35.24
CA LEU A 76 4.82 -10.73 36.68
C LEU A 76 5.55 -11.94 37.31
N LEU A 77 5.81 -12.97 36.50
CA LEU A 77 6.58 -14.16 36.90
C LEU A 77 8.08 -14.04 36.57
N SER A 78 8.53 -12.87 36.11
CA SER A 78 9.89 -12.63 35.61
C SER A 78 10.60 -11.51 36.39
N THR A 79 11.52 -10.79 35.76
CA THR A 79 12.31 -9.71 36.38
C THR A 79 11.52 -8.41 36.50
N THR A 80 11.95 -7.54 37.41
CA THR A 80 11.42 -6.17 37.53
C THR A 80 11.58 -5.37 36.23
N GLU A 81 12.65 -5.61 35.49
CA GLU A 81 12.89 -5.02 34.16
C GLU A 81 11.83 -5.47 33.15
N ALA A 82 11.52 -6.77 33.10
CA ALA A 82 10.47 -7.30 32.24
C ALA A 82 9.10 -6.69 32.58
N LEU A 83 8.80 -6.52 33.88
CA LEU A 83 7.56 -5.88 34.34
C LEU A 83 7.49 -4.41 33.91
N GLN A 84 8.60 -3.66 34.03
CA GLN A 84 8.67 -2.27 33.60
C GLN A 84 8.39 -2.14 32.10
N VAL A 85 9.01 -3.01 31.28
CA VAL A 85 8.78 -3.05 29.84
C VAL A 85 7.31 -3.40 29.56
N ALA A 86 6.76 -4.45 30.16
CA ALA A 86 5.36 -4.85 29.96
C ALA A 86 4.36 -3.74 30.34
N LEU A 87 4.59 -3.05 31.46
CA LEU A 87 3.77 -1.91 31.87
C LEU A 87 3.87 -0.75 30.89
N SER A 88 5.07 -0.44 30.39
CA SER A 88 5.25 0.62 29.37
C SER A 88 4.45 0.30 28.10
N HIS A 89 4.45 -0.95 27.65
CA HIS A 89 3.66 -1.41 26.51
C HIS A 89 2.15 -1.30 26.77
N LEU A 90 1.69 -1.70 27.96
CA LEU A 90 0.27 -1.58 28.35
C LEU A 90 -0.18 -0.12 28.33
N PHE A 91 0.54 0.78 29.01
CA PHE A 91 0.19 2.19 29.07
C PHE A 91 0.25 2.87 27.70
N PHE A 92 1.24 2.53 26.87
CA PHE A 92 1.33 3.05 25.51
C PHE A 92 0.12 2.64 24.65
N ASN A 93 -0.27 1.35 24.69
CA ASN A 93 -1.43 0.87 23.93
C ASN A 93 -2.75 1.48 24.44
N VAL A 94 -2.95 1.51 25.76
CA VAL A 94 -4.17 2.06 26.36
C VAL A 94 -4.31 3.56 26.09
N SER A 95 -3.24 4.34 26.29
CA SER A 95 -3.25 5.78 25.99
C SER A 95 -3.47 6.05 24.50
N GLY A 96 -2.83 5.29 23.60
CA GLY A 96 -3.05 5.38 22.17
C GLY A 96 -4.51 5.16 21.78
N ILE A 97 -5.17 4.16 22.38
CA ILE A 97 -6.59 3.88 22.14
C ILE A 97 -7.46 5.02 22.66
N ILE A 98 -7.20 5.53 23.87
CA ILE A 98 -7.94 6.65 24.46
C ILE A 98 -7.82 7.91 23.60
N VAL A 99 -6.68 8.14 22.96
CA VAL A 99 -6.49 9.28 22.06
C VAL A 99 -7.18 9.05 20.72
N TYR A 100 -6.92 7.91 20.05
CA TYR A 100 -7.35 7.72 18.66
C TYR A 100 -8.78 7.24 18.49
N TYR A 101 -9.29 6.40 19.40
CA TYR A 101 -10.56 5.72 19.19
C TYR A 101 -11.79 6.57 19.53
N PRO A 102 -11.87 7.27 20.67
CA PRO A 102 -13.00 8.15 21.01
C PRO A 102 -13.15 9.34 20.06
N ILE A 103 -12.04 9.88 19.55
CA ILE A 103 -12.04 11.05 18.69
C ILE A 103 -12.46 10.65 17.26
N PRO A 104 -13.61 11.13 16.74
CA PRO A 104 -14.17 10.66 15.48
C PRO A 104 -13.34 11.06 14.25
N LEU A 105 -12.52 12.12 14.37
CA LEU A 105 -11.60 12.54 13.32
C LEU A 105 -10.42 11.57 13.21
N LEU A 106 -9.79 11.23 14.34
CA LEU A 106 -8.64 10.31 14.38
C LEU A 106 -9.05 8.90 13.98
N ARG A 107 -10.22 8.42 14.41
CA ARG A 107 -10.77 7.12 13.99
C ARG A 107 -10.87 6.96 12.46
N LYS A 108 -11.15 8.05 11.74
CA LYS A 108 -11.30 8.01 10.27
C LYS A 108 -9.97 7.85 9.55
N VAL A 109 -8.86 8.24 10.16
CA VAL A 109 -7.54 8.22 9.52
C VAL A 109 -7.11 6.79 9.19
N PRO A 110 -7.06 5.82 10.13
CA PRO A 110 -6.72 4.43 9.82
C PRO A 110 -7.71 3.78 8.86
N LEU A 111 -9.01 4.03 9.04
CA LEU A 111 -10.05 3.48 8.16
C LEU A 111 -9.92 3.99 6.72
N HIS A 112 -9.55 5.25 6.54
CA HIS A 112 -9.34 5.82 5.21
C HIS A 112 -8.04 5.29 4.59
N ALA A 113 -6.96 5.21 5.36
CA ALA A 113 -5.70 4.64 4.92
C ALA A 113 -5.87 3.18 4.47
N ALA A 114 -6.54 2.34 5.28
CA ALA A 114 -6.82 0.96 4.93
C ALA A 114 -7.64 0.83 3.63
N ARG A 115 -8.66 1.69 3.42
CA ARG A 115 -9.41 1.70 2.15
C ARG A 115 -8.57 2.17 0.97
N GLN A 116 -7.70 3.16 1.15
CA GLN A 116 -6.79 3.63 0.11
C GLN A 116 -5.80 2.54 -0.29
N LEU A 117 -5.19 1.88 0.70
CA LEU A 117 -4.25 0.77 0.48
C LEU A 117 -4.95 -0.39 -0.24
N GLY A 118 -6.15 -0.77 0.20
CA GLY A 118 -6.94 -1.80 -0.48
C GLY A 118 -7.33 -1.45 -1.92
N ARG A 119 -7.64 -0.18 -2.21
CA ARG A 119 -7.89 0.29 -3.57
C ARG A 119 -6.63 0.23 -4.44
N ALA A 120 -5.48 0.61 -3.91
CA ALA A 120 -4.21 0.53 -4.63
C ALA A 120 -3.85 -0.93 -4.97
N THR A 121 -4.00 -1.85 -4.00
CA THR A 121 -3.79 -3.29 -4.20
C THR A 121 -4.71 -3.88 -5.27
N ARG A 122 -5.96 -3.39 -5.38
CA ARG A 122 -6.89 -3.83 -6.43
C ARG A 122 -6.42 -3.43 -7.83
N ILE A 123 -5.76 -2.29 -7.98
CA ILE A 123 -5.30 -1.79 -9.29
C ILE A 123 -4.07 -2.57 -9.74
N TRP A 124 -3.07 -2.73 -8.86
CA TRP A 124 -1.85 -3.47 -9.16
C TRP A 124 -1.56 -4.53 -8.09
N ARG A 125 -1.61 -5.81 -8.49
CA ARG A 125 -1.41 -6.96 -7.59
C ARG A 125 -0.01 -7.01 -6.95
N GLY A 126 0.99 -6.37 -7.56
CA GLY A 126 2.35 -6.26 -7.00
C GLY A 126 2.51 -5.17 -5.94
N PHE A 127 1.51 -4.31 -5.76
CA PHE A 127 1.57 -3.17 -4.84
C PHE A 127 1.86 -3.59 -3.37
N PRO A 128 1.23 -4.62 -2.79
CA PRO A 128 1.52 -5.03 -1.42
C PRO A 128 2.97 -5.50 -1.23
N ILE A 129 3.54 -6.20 -2.21
CA ILE A 129 4.91 -6.71 -2.15
C ILE A 129 5.88 -5.52 -2.15
N MET A 130 5.69 -4.58 -3.09
CA MET A 130 6.47 -3.34 -3.13
C MET A 130 6.34 -2.57 -1.81
N TYR A 131 5.11 -2.43 -1.28
CA TYR A 131 4.86 -1.73 -0.02
C TYR A 131 5.62 -2.37 1.15
N ILE A 132 5.60 -3.70 1.28
CA ILE A 132 6.33 -4.42 2.31
C ILE A 132 7.85 -4.21 2.18
N ILE A 133 8.40 -4.33 0.96
CA ILE A 133 9.83 -4.11 0.71
C ILE A 133 10.23 -2.69 1.11
N VAL A 134 9.47 -1.69 0.67
CA VAL A 134 9.82 -0.29 0.92
C VAL A 134 9.65 0.06 2.40
N MET A 135 8.50 -0.25 3.00
CA MET A 135 8.18 0.18 4.37
C MET A 135 8.90 -0.63 5.44
N PHE A 136 9.09 -1.94 5.24
CA PHE A 136 9.62 -2.83 6.27
C PHE A 136 11.13 -3.04 6.16
N PHE A 137 11.70 -2.93 4.95
CA PHE A 137 13.13 -3.14 4.73
C PHE A 137 13.85 -1.85 4.34
N LEU A 138 13.48 -1.21 3.23
CA LEU A 138 14.25 -0.05 2.73
C LEU A 138 14.18 1.15 3.67
N LEU A 139 13.00 1.47 4.19
CA LEU A 139 12.82 2.57 5.15
C LEU A 139 13.58 2.29 6.44
N GLU A 140 13.44 1.08 6.99
CA GLU A 140 14.10 0.70 8.25
C GLU A 140 15.63 0.69 8.10
N LEU A 141 16.14 0.17 6.98
CA LEU A 141 17.57 0.14 6.66
C LEU A 141 18.12 1.54 6.41
N LEU A 142 17.34 2.43 5.78
CA LEU A 142 17.68 3.83 5.62
C LEU A 142 17.78 4.54 6.98
N LEU A 143 16.81 4.33 7.88
CA LEU A 143 16.82 4.90 9.22
C LEU A 143 17.99 4.37 10.06
N LEU A 144 18.26 3.07 9.99
CA LEU A 144 19.38 2.44 10.69
C LEU A 144 20.74 2.92 10.15
N GLY A 145 20.89 2.97 8.83
CA GLY A 145 22.10 3.49 8.18
C GLY A 145 22.36 4.95 8.54
N LEU A 146 21.29 5.76 8.58
CA LEU A 146 21.36 7.15 9.01
C LEU A 146 21.79 7.27 10.47
N SER A 147 21.20 6.47 11.37
CA SER A 147 21.58 6.41 12.79
C SER A 147 23.06 6.06 12.95
N ALA A 148 23.56 5.08 12.19
CA ALA A 148 24.96 4.65 12.23
C ALA A 148 25.94 5.77 11.82
N LEU A 149 25.55 6.68 10.91
CA LEU A 149 26.39 7.83 10.53
C LEU A 149 26.63 8.80 11.70
N PHE A 150 25.72 8.88 12.66
CA PHE A 150 25.84 9.75 13.84
C PHE A 150 26.61 9.12 14.99
N THR A 151 26.66 7.79 15.08
CA THR A 151 27.28 7.07 16.20
C THR A 151 28.82 7.08 16.17
N ASN A 152 29.44 7.16 14.99
CA ASN A 152 30.88 6.94 14.81
C ASN A 152 31.79 8.09 15.29
N GLY A 153 31.26 9.20 15.81
CA GLY A 153 32.04 10.31 16.40
C GLY A 153 32.96 11.09 15.45
N ALA A 154 33.17 10.60 14.22
CA ALA A 154 33.96 11.27 13.20
C ALA A 154 33.21 12.49 12.65
N ILE A 155 33.81 13.67 12.79
CA ILE A 155 33.24 14.97 12.38
C ILE A 155 32.82 14.96 10.90
N GLY A 156 33.61 14.31 10.03
CA GLY A 156 33.26 14.20 8.60
C GLY A 156 31.99 13.38 8.34
N LEU A 157 31.79 12.30 9.10
CA LEU A 157 30.63 11.42 8.93
C LEU A 157 29.35 12.05 9.48
N THR A 158 29.44 12.79 10.58
CA THR A 158 28.30 13.51 11.18
C THR A 158 27.85 14.68 10.31
N VAL A 159 28.79 15.42 9.71
CA VAL A 159 28.47 16.47 8.74
C VAL A 159 27.78 15.88 7.51
N LEU A 160 28.31 14.79 6.95
CA LEU A 160 27.69 14.10 5.81
C LEU A 160 26.30 13.54 6.16
N GLY A 161 26.15 12.93 7.34
CA GLY A 161 24.87 12.47 7.84
C GLY A 161 23.86 13.61 7.99
N SER A 162 24.28 14.77 8.50
CA SER A 162 23.42 15.94 8.63
C SER A 162 23.01 16.55 7.29
N MET A 163 23.88 16.53 6.28
CA MET A 163 23.50 16.97 4.93
C MET A 163 22.50 16.00 4.31
N LEU A 164 22.70 14.70 4.47
CA LEU A 164 21.81 13.67 3.96
C LEU A 164 20.43 13.75 4.62
N THR A 165 20.33 13.97 5.93
CA THR A 165 19.03 14.17 6.60
C THR A 165 18.28 15.38 6.07
N ILE A 166 18.98 16.49 5.86
CA ILE A 166 18.37 17.72 5.33
C ILE A 166 17.85 17.48 3.91
N VAL A 167 18.64 16.84 3.04
CA VAL A 167 18.21 16.51 1.68
C VAL A 167 17.00 15.58 1.70
N LEU A 168 17.02 14.52 2.51
CA LEU A 168 15.88 13.60 2.65
C LEU A 168 14.63 14.29 3.19
N PHE A 169 14.78 15.24 4.12
CA PHE A 169 13.68 16.03 4.65
C PHE A 169 13.04 16.90 3.56
N PHE A 170 13.86 17.61 2.76
CA PHE A 170 13.35 18.41 1.63
C PHE A 170 12.73 17.55 0.53
N LEU A 171 13.32 16.39 0.20
CA LEU A 171 12.73 15.43 -0.73
C LEU A 171 11.38 14.91 -0.23
N LEU A 172 11.26 14.61 1.06
CA LEU A 172 10.00 14.19 1.68
C LEU A 172 8.96 15.31 1.64
N LEU A 173 9.34 16.55 1.95
CA LEU A 173 8.44 17.71 1.82
C LEU A 173 7.98 17.92 0.39
N TRP A 174 8.89 17.82 -0.58
CA TRP A 174 8.57 17.91 -1.99
C TRP A 174 7.62 16.79 -2.42
N ALA A 175 7.88 15.54 -2.01
CA ALA A 175 7.02 14.41 -2.30
C ALA A 175 5.61 14.57 -1.69
N VAL A 176 5.51 15.07 -0.45
CA VAL A 176 4.23 15.38 0.20
C VAL A 176 3.51 16.52 -0.51
N TYR A 177 4.22 17.59 -0.87
CA TYR A 177 3.66 18.71 -1.64
C TYR A 177 3.14 18.24 -2.99
N TRP A 178 3.93 17.46 -3.71
CA TRP A 178 3.56 16.88 -5.00
C TRP A 178 2.32 15.97 -4.87
N TRP A 179 2.29 15.13 -3.83
CA TRP A 179 1.17 14.23 -3.55
C TRP A 179 -0.11 14.97 -3.11
N ARG A 180 0.01 16.11 -2.41
CA ARG A 180 -1.15 16.89 -1.94
C ARG A 180 -1.65 17.91 -2.95
N TRP A 181 -0.77 18.52 -3.76
CA TRP A 181 -1.09 19.76 -4.47
C TRP A 181 -0.80 19.75 -5.99
N GLN A 182 0.21 19.01 -6.47
CA GLN A 182 0.54 18.96 -7.91
C GLN A 182 -0.08 17.77 -8.66
N GLY A 183 -1.17 17.19 -8.15
CA GLY A 183 -1.86 16.11 -8.86
C GLY A 183 -1.07 14.79 -8.91
N GLY A 184 -0.09 14.58 -8.02
CA GLY A 184 0.67 13.31 -7.98
C GLY A 184 -0.21 12.06 -7.79
N LYS A 185 -1.35 12.22 -7.10
CA LYS A 185 -2.38 11.18 -7.00
C LYS A 185 -2.96 10.81 -8.36
N ASP A 186 -3.27 11.82 -9.18
CA ASP A 186 -3.89 11.65 -10.50
C ASP A 186 -2.86 11.09 -11.48
N SER A 187 -1.61 11.53 -11.39
CA SER A 187 -0.50 11.01 -12.20
C SER A 187 -0.21 9.53 -11.90
N CYS A 188 -0.20 9.15 -10.61
CA CYS A 188 -0.03 7.76 -10.20
C CYS A 188 -1.24 6.90 -10.59
N TYR A 189 -2.46 7.42 -10.42
CA TYR A 189 -3.68 6.75 -10.86
C TYR A 189 -3.69 6.51 -12.38
N ASN A 190 -3.39 7.54 -13.18
CA ASN A 190 -3.34 7.45 -14.64
C ASN A 190 -2.24 6.51 -15.12
N CYS A 191 -1.05 6.55 -14.52
CA CYS A 191 0.04 5.62 -14.81
C CYS A 191 -0.38 4.17 -14.57
N MET A 192 -1.05 3.90 -13.43
CA MET A 192 -1.54 2.55 -13.13
C MET A 192 -2.65 2.09 -14.07
N VAL A 193 -3.59 2.97 -14.43
CA VAL A 193 -4.67 2.66 -15.39
C VAL A 193 -4.12 2.40 -16.78
N GLN A 194 -3.13 3.18 -17.23
CA GLN A 194 -2.46 2.96 -18.52
C GLN A 194 -1.74 1.61 -18.56
N ARG A 195 -1.08 1.22 -17.46
CA ARG A 195 -0.47 -0.11 -17.35
C ARG A 195 -1.50 -1.24 -17.46
N GLN A 196 -2.69 -1.10 -16.86
CA GLN A 196 -3.76 -2.09 -17.01
C GLN A 196 -4.21 -2.22 -18.48
N LYS A 197 -4.44 -1.09 -19.17
CA LYS A 197 -4.78 -1.09 -20.59
C LYS A 197 -3.71 -1.79 -21.44
N ARG A 198 -2.43 -1.52 -21.19
CA ARG A 198 -1.34 -2.21 -21.89
C ARG A 198 -1.37 -3.73 -21.67
N HIS A 199 -1.62 -4.19 -20.45
CA HIS A 199 -1.73 -5.63 -20.18
C HIS A 199 -2.95 -6.28 -20.85
N GLU A 200 -4.08 -5.58 -20.90
CA GLU A 200 -5.30 -6.07 -21.55
C GLU A 200 -5.15 -6.13 -23.07
N VAL A 201 -4.59 -5.07 -23.68
CA VAL A 201 -4.19 -5.05 -25.09
C VAL A 201 -3.22 -6.19 -25.38
N ASN A 202 -2.17 -6.37 -24.59
CA ASN A 202 -1.18 -7.42 -24.83
C ASN A 202 -1.75 -8.84 -24.69
N LYS A 203 -2.81 -9.02 -23.89
CA LYS A 203 -3.50 -10.30 -23.75
C LYS A 203 -4.40 -10.60 -24.94
N ASN A 204 -5.10 -9.58 -25.46
CA ASN A 204 -6.04 -9.73 -26.57
C ASN A 204 -5.37 -9.51 -27.94
N LEU A 205 -4.11 -9.06 -27.97
CA LEU A 205 -3.33 -8.81 -29.19
C LEU A 205 -3.35 -9.96 -30.20
N PRO A 206 -3.25 -11.25 -29.79
CA PRO A 206 -3.30 -12.37 -30.74
C PRO A 206 -4.66 -12.49 -31.43
N GLU A 207 -5.75 -12.32 -30.66
CA GLU A 207 -7.13 -12.37 -31.19
C GLU A 207 -7.39 -11.18 -32.13
N ASP A 208 -6.93 -9.98 -31.76
CA ASP A 208 -7.07 -8.78 -32.59
C ASP A 208 -6.28 -8.90 -33.90
N MET A 209 -5.07 -9.48 -33.87
CA MET A 209 -4.26 -9.75 -35.06
C MET A 209 -4.91 -10.77 -35.99
N GLU A 210 -5.47 -11.86 -35.45
CA GLU A 210 -6.19 -12.87 -36.22
C GLU A 210 -7.47 -12.29 -36.84
N TYR A 211 -8.22 -11.50 -36.06
CA TYR A 211 -9.39 -10.76 -36.56
C TYR A 211 -9.02 -9.82 -37.72
N LEU A 212 -7.94 -9.05 -37.58
CA LEU A 212 -7.48 -8.13 -38.62
C LEU A 212 -7.02 -8.88 -39.89
N LYS A 213 -6.30 -10.00 -39.75
CA LYS A 213 -5.92 -10.85 -40.88
C LYS A 213 -7.16 -11.34 -41.65
N ASN A 214 -8.16 -11.86 -40.94
CA ASN A 214 -9.40 -12.33 -41.55
C ASN A 214 -10.18 -11.20 -42.26
N LYS A 215 -10.20 -9.99 -41.65
CA LYS A 215 -10.83 -8.81 -42.23
C LYS A 215 -10.16 -8.35 -43.53
N ILE A 216 -8.83 -8.42 -43.61
CA ILE A 216 -8.06 -8.03 -44.80
C ILE A 216 -8.37 -8.99 -45.95
N ILE A 217 -8.38 -10.30 -45.69
CA ILE A 217 -8.72 -11.33 -46.69
C ILE A 217 -10.13 -11.09 -47.26
N GLU A 218 -11.12 -10.84 -46.39
CA GLU A 218 -12.50 -10.53 -46.79
C GLU A 218 -12.58 -9.28 -47.69
N LEU A 219 -11.81 -8.23 -47.35
CA LEU A 219 -11.78 -7.00 -48.14
C LEU A 219 -11.04 -7.16 -49.46
N GLN A 220 -9.96 -7.94 -49.52
CA GLN A 220 -9.25 -8.26 -50.76
C GLN A 220 -10.15 -9.03 -51.73
N GLU A 221 -10.90 -10.01 -51.23
CA GLU A 221 -11.86 -10.79 -52.02
C GLU A 221 -12.97 -9.88 -52.60
N HIS A 222 -13.41 -8.88 -51.84
CA HIS A 222 -14.50 -7.98 -52.25
C HIS A 222 -14.05 -6.83 -53.18
N THR A 223 -12.78 -6.43 -53.15
CA THR A 223 -12.23 -5.34 -53.99
C THR A 223 -11.50 -5.84 -55.24
N GLY A 224 -11.20 -7.14 -55.34
CA GLY A 224 -10.55 -7.73 -56.52
C GLY A 224 -9.08 -7.36 -56.68
N LEU A 225 -8.45 -6.80 -55.64
CA LEU A 225 -7.00 -6.62 -55.58
C LEU A 225 -6.36 -7.97 -55.25
N ILE A 226 -5.97 -8.70 -56.31
CA ILE A 226 -5.04 -9.82 -56.20
C ILE A 226 -3.67 -9.19 -55.97
N ASP A 227 -3.09 -9.37 -54.79
CA ASP A 227 -1.68 -9.05 -54.56
C ASP A 227 -0.86 -10.07 -55.36
N ASP A 228 -0.30 -9.64 -56.49
CA ASP A 228 0.93 -10.25 -56.99
C ASP A 228 2.00 -10.02 -55.90
N ASP A 229 2.39 -11.13 -55.27
CA ASP A 229 3.57 -11.32 -54.40
C ASP A 229 3.65 -10.52 -53.08
N VAL A 230 3.05 -11.06 -52.02
CA VAL A 230 3.64 -10.95 -50.66
C VAL A 230 3.76 -12.35 -50.06
N ASP A 231 4.99 -12.88 -50.12
CA ASP A 231 5.41 -14.13 -49.49
C ASP A 231 5.13 -14.07 -47.98
N ALA A 232 4.44 -15.07 -47.45
CA ALA A 232 4.05 -15.16 -46.04
C ALA A 232 5.25 -15.13 -45.07
N ASN A 233 6.48 -15.34 -45.57
CA ASN A 233 7.70 -15.26 -44.80
C ASN A 233 8.22 -13.82 -44.55
N ASP A 234 7.79 -12.83 -45.35
CA ASP A 234 8.27 -11.44 -45.24
C ASP A 234 7.58 -10.64 -44.10
N VAL A 235 6.42 -11.11 -43.64
CA VAL A 235 5.64 -10.45 -42.58
C VAL A 235 6.24 -10.68 -41.20
N ASP A 236 6.82 -11.86 -40.96
CA ASP A 236 7.47 -12.21 -39.70
C ASP A 236 8.87 -11.58 -39.57
N GLU A 237 9.56 -11.31 -40.68
CA GLU A 237 10.90 -10.69 -40.68
C GLU A 237 10.85 -9.17 -40.46
N LYS A 238 9.81 -8.47 -40.94
CA LYS A 238 9.57 -7.04 -40.68
C LYS A 238 9.04 -6.70 -39.28
N PHE A 239 8.56 -7.70 -38.53
CA PHE A 239 7.98 -7.52 -37.19
C PHE A 239 8.96 -7.91 -36.06
N LYS A 240 10.27 -7.82 -36.32
CA LYS A 240 11.26 -7.86 -35.25
C LYS A 240 11.23 -6.49 -34.54
N PRO A 241 10.91 -6.42 -33.24
CA PRO A 241 10.88 -5.14 -32.55
C PRO A 241 12.32 -4.61 -32.45
N ASP A 242 12.57 -3.47 -33.08
CA ASP A 242 13.77 -2.68 -32.81
C ASP A 242 13.68 -2.21 -31.35
N ILE A 243 14.50 -2.84 -30.50
CA ILE A 243 14.86 -2.26 -29.22
C ILE A 243 15.85 -1.14 -29.56
N GLU A 244 15.33 0.01 -30.00
CA GLU A 244 16.09 1.24 -30.01
C GLU A 244 16.29 1.69 -28.56
N ASP A 245 17.55 1.58 -28.12
CA ASP A 245 18.10 2.20 -26.94
C ASP A 245 17.98 3.72 -27.11
N GLY A 246 16.98 4.31 -26.47
CA GLY A 246 16.79 5.76 -26.40
C GLY A 246 17.87 6.40 -25.54
N SER A 247 19.07 6.53 -26.10
CA SER A 247 20.12 7.42 -25.62
C SER A 247 20.42 8.46 -26.69
N GLU A 248 19.73 9.58 -26.62
CA GLU A 248 20.10 10.89 -27.20
C GLU A 248 19.05 11.85 -26.61
N GLU A 249 19.34 13.02 -26.07
CA GLU A 249 20.26 14.04 -26.54
C GLU A 249 20.28 15.17 -25.49
N ASN A 250 21.43 15.82 -25.24
CA ASN A 250 21.39 17.28 -25.07
C ASN A 250 22.74 17.93 -25.43
N THR A 251 22.79 18.38 -26.67
CA THR A 251 23.26 19.70 -27.15
C THR A 251 24.61 20.25 -26.68
N ALA A 252 25.46 20.41 -27.69
CA ALA A 252 26.54 21.37 -27.83
C ALA A 252 26.22 22.80 -27.35
N ASP A 253 27.25 23.46 -26.83
CA ASP A 253 27.45 24.90 -27.01
C ASP A 253 28.96 25.15 -27.21
N THR A 254 29.35 25.50 -28.43
CA THR A 254 30.63 26.11 -28.78
C THR A 254 30.38 27.16 -29.86
N ALA A 255 30.30 28.42 -29.43
CA ALA A 255 30.66 29.61 -30.18
C ALA A 255 30.83 30.77 -29.19
#